data_AF-A0A5D5APL6-F1
#
_entry.id   AF-A0A5D5APL6-F1
#
_cell.length_a   1.000
_cell.length_b   1.000
_cell.length_c   1.000
_cell.angle_alpha   90.00
_cell.angle_beta   90.00
_cell.angle_gamma   90.00
#
_symmetry.space_group_name_H-M   'P 1'
#
loop_
_entity.id
_entity.type
_entity.pdbx_description
1 polymer ?
#
loop_
_entity_poly.entity_id
_entity_poly.type
_entity_poly.pdbx_seq_one_letter_code
_entity_poly.pdbx_strand_id
1 'polypeptide(L)'
;MSESTPGVVELADDVSAVLYGIAGWLSIGFGLLLAGSAVLNLILGGLALSGASAVFAAMMLIVAFVFVALGAFVNPRMRRRLNRRHAPTTFGRVHSVDQRVVRANEECPERCVSCGCRIEEGLVRRYREEFALAGVPVYTTDVGYNHYCLECAIEEFLGERVESETRTESVEITDRDDPTSARARSVERE
;
A
#
# COMPACT_ATOMS: atom_id res chain seq x y z
N MET A 1 -13.60 24.20 -33.95
CA MET A 1 -13.63 24.12 -32.47
C MET A 1 -12.59 23.08 -32.10
N SER A 2 -11.56 23.47 -31.35
CA SER A 2 -10.23 22.85 -31.36
C SER A 2 -10.17 21.39 -30.91
N GLU A 3 -9.88 20.51 -31.86
CA GLU A 3 -9.34 19.16 -31.63
C GLU A 3 -7.81 19.26 -31.57
N SER A 4 -7.23 19.20 -30.37
CA SER A 4 -5.83 18.81 -30.11
C SER A 4 -5.46 19.18 -28.68
N THR A 5 -5.70 18.30 -27.70
CA THR A 5 -4.96 18.35 -26.42
C THR A 5 -4.99 17.12 -25.48
N PRO A 6 -5.51 15.92 -25.82
CA PRO A 6 -5.32 14.78 -24.90
C PRO A 6 -3.85 14.30 -24.86
N GLY A 7 -3.18 14.25 -26.02
CA GLY A 7 -1.80 13.72 -26.09
C GLY A 7 -0.70 14.63 -25.51
N VAL A 8 -0.90 15.96 -25.46
CA VAL A 8 0.12 16.88 -24.92
C VAL A 8 0.15 16.83 -23.39
N VAL A 9 -1.02 16.69 -22.76
CA VAL A 9 -1.15 16.55 -21.30
C VAL A 9 -0.57 15.21 -20.84
N GLU A 10 -0.88 14.13 -21.55
CA GLU A 10 -0.37 12.79 -21.26
C GLU A 10 1.16 12.72 -21.39
N LEU A 11 1.74 13.36 -22.42
CA LEU A 11 3.20 13.44 -22.59
C LEU A 11 3.86 14.27 -21.48
N ALA A 12 3.25 15.39 -21.05
CA ALA A 12 3.76 16.23 -19.99
C ALA A 12 3.75 15.53 -18.62
N ASP A 13 2.73 14.71 -18.35
CA ASP A 13 2.64 13.89 -17.15
C ASP A 13 3.73 12.80 -17.12
N ASP A 14 4.00 12.15 -18.25
CA ASP A 14 5.07 11.17 -18.37
C ASP A 14 6.46 11.78 -18.19
N VAL A 15 6.72 12.93 -18.85
CA VAL A 15 7.98 13.66 -18.69
C VAL A 15 8.18 14.10 -17.24
N SER A 16 7.13 14.63 -16.62
CA SER A 16 7.16 15.03 -15.20
C SER A 16 7.46 13.82 -14.31
N ALA A 17 6.85 12.66 -14.56
CA ALA A 17 7.11 11.44 -13.80
C ALA A 17 8.57 10.96 -13.93
N VAL A 18 9.17 11.08 -15.12
CA VAL A 18 10.60 10.76 -15.34
C VAL A 18 11.50 11.74 -14.61
N LEU A 19 11.23 13.05 -14.71
CA LEU A 19 12.02 14.10 -14.04
C LEU A 19 11.98 13.95 -12.52
N TYR A 20 10.81 13.71 -11.93
CA TYR A 20 10.69 13.44 -10.50
C TYR A 20 11.36 12.12 -10.10
N GLY A 21 11.35 11.12 -10.98
CA GLY A 21 12.12 9.89 -10.79
C GLY A 21 13.62 10.17 -10.70
N ILE A 22 14.17 10.91 -11.67
CA ILE A 22 15.59 11.29 -11.70
C ILE A 22 15.95 12.15 -10.49
N ALA A 23 15.16 13.18 -10.18
CA ALA A 23 15.38 14.05 -9.04
C ALA A 23 15.33 13.28 -7.70
N GLY A 24 14.40 12.33 -7.56
CA GLY A 24 14.31 11.47 -6.39
C GLY A 24 15.55 10.58 -6.22
N TRP A 25 16.02 9.94 -7.28
CA TRP A 25 17.24 9.11 -7.25
C TRP A 25 18.50 9.92 -6.99
N LEU A 26 18.63 11.10 -7.60
CA LEU A 26 19.76 12.01 -7.35
C LEU A 26 19.77 12.49 -5.88
N SER A 27 18.60 12.79 -5.32
CA SER A 27 18.47 13.20 -3.91
C SER A 27 18.87 12.07 -2.96
N ILE A 28 18.44 10.83 -3.23
CA ILE A 28 18.86 9.65 -2.46
C ILE A 28 20.37 9.43 -2.58
N GLY A 29 20.92 9.49 -3.79
CA GLY A 29 22.35 9.32 -4.04
C GLY A 29 23.19 10.38 -3.31
N PHE A 30 22.75 11.64 -3.34
CA PHE A 30 23.40 12.73 -2.61
C PHE A 30 23.35 12.52 -1.10
N GLY A 31 22.20 12.12 -0.55
CA GLY A 31 22.07 11.79 0.87
C GLY A 31 22.96 10.63 1.30
N LEU A 32 23.01 9.54 0.52
CA LEU A 32 23.91 8.40 0.77
C LEU A 32 25.38 8.78 0.71
N LEU A 33 25.76 9.66 -0.24
CA LEU A 33 27.12 10.17 -0.36
C LEU A 33 27.51 10.99 0.88
N LEU A 34 26.62 11.88 1.35
CA LEU A 34 26.83 12.64 2.58
C LEU A 34 26.97 11.71 3.79
N ALA A 35 26.09 10.72 3.95
CA ALA A 35 26.17 9.75 5.04
C ALA A 35 27.48 8.94 4.99
N GLY A 36 27.85 8.44 3.81
CA GLY A 36 29.10 7.70 3.61
C GLY A 36 30.34 8.55 3.91
N SER A 37 30.32 9.83 3.49
CA SER A 37 31.41 10.76 3.79
C SER A 37 31.54 11.03 5.30
N ALA A 38 30.42 11.16 6.03
CA ALA A 38 30.42 11.36 7.47
C ALA A 38 30.95 10.13 8.22
N VAL A 39 30.54 8.94 7.81
CA VAL A 39 31.03 7.66 8.37
C VAL A 39 32.52 7.48 8.09
N LEU A 40 32.96 7.73 6.85
CA LEU A 40 34.37 7.62 6.49
C LEU A 40 35.24 8.61 7.29
N ASN A 41 34.77 9.84 7.50
CA ASN A 41 35.45 10.83 8.33
C ASN A 41 35.58 10.35 9.78
N LEU A 42 34.54 9.72 10.33
CA LEU A 42 34.56 9.15 11.68
C LEU A 42 35.57 8.00 11.81
N ILE A 43 35.70 7.17 10.77
CA ILE A 43 36.66 6.06 10.73
C ILE A 43 38.10 6.60 10.60
N LEU A 44 38.35 7.53 9.65
CA LEU A 44 39.69 8.08 9.41
C LEU A 44 40.17 9.01 10.53
N GLY A 45 39.28 9.80 11.12
CA GLY A 45 39.59 10.68 12.25
C GLY A 45 39.84 9.92 13.56
N GLY A 46 39.56 8.62 13.58
CA GLY A 46 39.56 7.78 14.77
C GLY A 46 38.39 8.12 15.70
N LEU A 47 38.11 7.25 16.67
CA LEU A 47 37.12 7.47 17.75
C LEU A 47 37.44 8.68 18.65
N ALA A 48 38.47 9.47 18.32
CA ALA A 48 38.74 10.78 18.87
C ALA A 48 37.68 11.79 18.38
N LEU A 49 36.45 11.63 18.90
CA LEU A 49 35.39 12.63 18.75
C LEU A 49 35.82 13.89 19.50
N SER A 50 36.44 14.83 18.80
CA SER A 50 36.35 16.22 19.22
C SER A 50 34.87 16.61 19.22
N GLY A 51 34.41 17.40 20.20
CA GLY A 51 32.99 17.82 20.25
C GLY A 51 32.52 18.47 18.95
N ALA A 52 33.42 19.17 18.25
CA ALA A 52 33.14 19.78 16.95
C ALA A 52 32.95 18.76 15.81
N SER A 53 33.80 17.72 15.72
CA SER A 53 33.67 16.69 14.68
C SER A 53 32.44 15.80 14.87
N ALA A 54 32.07 15.53 16.13
CA ALA A 54 30.86 14.80 16.48
C ALA A 54 29.58 15.55 16.04
N VAL A 55 29.50 16.84 16.36
CA VAL A 55 28.37 17.69 15.97
C VAL A 55 28.27 17.81 14.44
N PHE A 56 29.41 17.97 13.77
CA PHE A 56 29.44 18.05 12.30
C PHE A 56 28.98 16.74 11.64
N ALA A 57 29.45 15.60 12.12
CA ALA A 57 29.03 14.28 11.62
C ALA A 57 27.55 14.02 11.87
N ALA A 58 27.04 14.36 13.05
CA ALA A 58 25.62 14.24 13.38
C ALA A 58 24.77 15.14 12.45
N MET A 59 25.19 16.39 12.22
CA MET A 59 24.51 17.30 11.31
C MET A 59 24.49 16.76 9.87
N MET A 60 25.61 16.22 9.38
CA MET A 60 25.68 15.59 8.07
C MET A 60 24.78 14.36 7.94
N LEU A 61 24.66 13.55 8.99
CA LEU A 61 23.74 12.41 9.01
C LEU A 61 22.28 12.84 9.02
N ILE A 62 21.92 13.90 9.75
CA ILE A 62 20.57 14.46 9.73
C ILE A 62 20.24 15.00 8.34
N VAL A 63 21.15 15.76 7.74
CA VAL A 63 20.99 16.29 6.39
C VAL A 63 20.87 15.15 5.38
N ALA A 64 21.73 14.14 5.47
CA ALA A 64 21.66 12.93 4.65
C ALA A 64 20.29 12.24 4.79
N PHE A 65 19.81 12.06 6.01
CA PHE A 65 18.49 11.47 6.27
C PHE A 65 17.37 12.29 5.63
N VAL A 66 17.39 13.61 5.76
CA VAL A 66 16.40 14.50 5.13
C VAL A 66 16.43 14.36 3.60
N PHE A 67 17.61 14.33 2.98
CA PHE A 67 17.73 14.16 1.53
C PHE A 67 17.26 12.78 1.05
N VAL A 68 17.54 11.72 1.81
CA VAL A 68 17.05 10.37 1.50
C VAL A 68 15.53 10.29 1.67
N ALA A 69 14.98 10.84 2.76
CA ALA A 69 13.54 10.87 3.01
C ALA A 69 12.81 11.71 1.95
N LEU A 70 13.35 12.88 1.61
CA LEU A 70 12.81 13.74 0.55
C LEU A 70 12.90 13.06 -0.81
N GLY A 71 14.03 12.44 -1.14
CA GLY A 71 14.21 11.70 -2.39
C GLY A 71 13.26 10.50 -2.50
N ALA A 72 13.02 9.79 -1.39
CA ALA A 72 12.03 8.74 -1.31
C ALA A 72 10.60 9.28 -1.50
N PHE A 73 10.27 10.45 -0.94
CA PHE A 73 8.96 11.07 -1.06
C PHE A 73 8.69 11.63 -2.47
N VAL A 74 9.69 12.29 -3.06
CA VAL A 74 9.63 12.91 -4.39
C VAL A 74 9.58 11.85 -5.48
N ASN A 75 10.21 10.69 -5.28
CA ASN A 75 10.21 9.62 -6.26
C ASN A 75 8.79 9.04 -6.43
N PRO A 76 8.14 9.24 -7.59
CA PRO A 76 6.75 8.84 -7.80
C PRO A 76 6.56 7.32 -7.70
N ARG A 77 7.61 6.52 -7.94
CA ARG A 77 7.56 5.07 -7.73
C ARG A 77 7.43 4.71 -6.25
N MET A 78 8.17 5.37 -5.38
CA MET A 78 8.03 5.16 -3.93
C MET A 78 6.69 5.69 -3.43
N ARG A 79 6.25 6.86 -3.91
CA ARG A 79 4.97 7.45 -3.52
C ARG A 79 3.78 6.56 -3.91
N ARG A 80 3.82 5.92 -5.09
CA ARG A 80 2.83 4.90 -5.50
C ARG A 80 2.87 3.64 -4.63
N ARG A 81 4.02 3.25 -4.10
CA ARG A 81 4.13 2.11 -3.16
C ARG A 81 3.67 2.47 -1.75
N LEU A 82 4.00 3.66 -1.25
CA LEU A 82 3.56 4.19 0.04
C LEU A 82 2.04 4.42 0.09
N ASN A 83 1.42 4.81 -1.02
CA ASN A 83 -0.04 4.96 -1.09
C ASN A 83 -0.79 3.60 -1.07
N ARG A 84 -0.07 2.48 -1.28
CA ARG A 84 -0.59 1.11 -1.13
C ARG A 84 -0.21 0.48 0.21
N ARG A 85 0.12 1.31 1.21
CA ARG A 85 0.56 0.82 2.51
C ARG A 85 -0.49 -0.09 3.13
N HIS A 86 -0.03 -1.24 3.62
CA HIS A 86 -0.80 -2.09 4.51
C HIS A 86 -0.66 -1.56 5.94
N ALA A 87 -1.31 -2.21 6.91
CA ALA A 87 -1.18 -1.83 8.31
C ALA A 87 0.32 -1.73 8.69
N PRO A 88 0.73 -0.71 9.47
CA PRO A 88 2.14 -0.51 9.81
C PRO A 88 2.74 -1.66 10.64
N THR A 89 1.90 -2.51 11.21
CA THR A 89 2.27 -3.74 11.92
C THR A 89 2.54 -4.93 11.00
N THR A 90 2.32 -4.80 9.70
CA THR A 90 2.51 -5.88 8.73
C THR A 90 3.98 -6.01 8.34
N PHE A 91 4.60 -7.12 8.75
CA PHE A 91 5.94 -7.52 8.36
C PHE A 91 5.88 -8.92 7.73
N GLY A 92 6.58 -9.11 6.62
CA GLY A 92 6.67 -10.40 5.94
C GLY A 92 5.91 -10.44 4.61
N ARG A 93 5.53 -11.65 4.18
CA ARG A 93 4.81 -11.87 2.92
C ARG A 93 3.35 -11.46 3.06
N VAL A 94 2.88 -10.66 2.12
CA VAL A 94 1.53 -10.13 2.04
C VAL A 94 0.99 -10.42 0.66
N HIS A 95 -0.24 -10.93 0.62
CA HIS A 95 -0.99 -11.04 -0.62
C HIS A 95 -1.85 -9.79 -0.80
N SER A 96 -1.69 -9.14 -1.95
CA SER A 96 -2.51 -8.01 -2.36
C SER A 96 -3.25 -8.35 -3.65
N VAL A 97 -4.51 -7.91 -3.73
CA VAL A 97 -5.36 -8.09 -4.90
C VAL A 97 -5.72 -6.71 -5.43
N ASP A 98 -5.22 -6.39 -6.63
CA ASP A 98 -5.62 -5.19 -7.36
C ASP A 98 -6.72 -5.59 -8.36
N GLN A 99 -7.80 -4.81 -8.41
CA GLN A 99 -8.89 -5.00 -9.37
C GLN A 99 -8.88 -3.89 -10.43
N ARG A 100 -9.04 -4.27 -11.69
CA ARG A 100 -9.19 -3.34 -12.81
C ARG A 100 -10.32 -3.80 -13.72
N VAL A 101 -11.14 -2.86 -14.16
CA VAL A 101 -12.19 -3.11 -15.16
C VAL A 101 -11.57 -3.11 -16.55
N VAL A 102 -11.81 -4.17 -17.31
CA VAL A 102 -11.56 -4.24 -18.77
C VAL A 102 -12.73 -3.57 -19.46
N ARG A 103 -12.45 -2.51 -20.22
CA ARG A 103 -13.49 -1.78 -20.96
C ARG A 103 -13.71 -2.43 -22.32
N ALA A 104 -14.91 -2.27 -22.88
CA ALA A 104 -15.26 -2.77 -24.21
C ALA A 104 -14.32 -2.32 -25.35
N ASN A 105 -13.61 -1.21 -25.18
CA ASN A 105 -12.65 -0.69 -26.16
C ASN A 105 -11.21 -1.22 -25.96
N GLU A 106 -10.96 -2.05 -24.94
CA GLU A 106 -9.67 -2.67 -24.65
C GLU A 106 -9.74 -4.14 -25.10
N GLU A 107 -9.15 -4.46 -26.25
CA GLU A 107 -9.13 -5.83 -26.76
C GLU A 107 -8.38 -6.76 -25.80
N CYS A 108 -9.14 -7.65 -25.13
CA CYS A 108 -8.60 -8.65 -24.21
C CYS A 108 -8.58 -10.02 -24.91
N PRO A 109 -7.41 -10.57 -25.29
CA PRO A 109 -7.33 -11.88 -25.94
C PRO A 109 -7.59 -13.05 -24.98
N GLU A 110 -7.54 -12.78 -23.67
CA GLU A 110 -7.71 -13.77 -22.61
C GLU A 110 -9.16 -14.23 -22.47
N ARG A 111 -9.33 -15.44 -21.94
CA ARG A 111 -10.65 -16.05 -21.71
C ARG A 111 -11.03 -15.96 -20.24
N CYS A 112 -12.34 -15.92 -19.99
CA CYS A 112 -12.84 -15.94 -18.63
C CYS A 112 -12.42 -17.25 -17.93
N VAL A 113 -11.82 -17.13 -16.74
CA VAL A 113 -11.37 -18.29 -15.95
C VAL A 113 -12.54 -19.13 -15.43
N SER A 114 -13.71 -18.53 -15.25
CA SER A 114 -14.92 -19.23 -14.76
C SER A 114 -15.68 -19.95 -15.87
N CYS A 115 -16.04 -19.24 -16.95
CA CYS A 115 -16.89 -19.80 -18.02
C CYS A 115 -16.15 -20.13 -19.33
N GLY A 116 -14.91 -19.70 -19.51
CA GLY A 116 -14.13 -19.92 -20.74
C GLY A 116 -14.50 -19.03 -21.94
N CYS A 117 -15.50 -18.16 -21.79
CA CYS A 117 -15.94 -17.25 -22.84
C CYS A 117 -14.89 -16.17 -23.13
N ARG A 118 -14.98 -15.59 -24.34
CA ARG A 118 -14.15 -14.45 -24.73
C ARG A 118 -14.60 -13.20 -23.95
N ILE A 119 -13.64 -12.37 -23.57
CA ILE A 119 -13.90 -11.19 -22.74
C ILE A 119 -13.96 -9.96 -23.63
N GLU A 120 -15.15 -9.40 -23.80
CA GLU A 120 -15.34 -8.10 -24.45
C GLU A 120 -15.35 -6.98 -23.40
N GLU A 121 -16.04 -7.19 -22.29
CA GLU A 121 -16.02 -6.33 -21.11
C GLU A 121 -15.97 -7.21 -19.86
N GLY A 122 -15.26 -6.76 -18.81
CA GLY A 122 -15.10 -7.59 -17.62
C GLY A 122 -14.16 -7.04 -16.57
N LEU A 123 -13.60 -7.93 -15.75
CA LEU A 123 -12.76 -7.61 -14.60
C LEU A 123 -11.45 -8.42 -14.68
N VAL A 124 -10.32 -7.74 -14.47
CA VAL A 124 -9.04 -8.40 -14.19
C VAL A 124 -8.75 -8.29 -12.69
N ARG A 125 -8.56 -9.45 -12.05
CA ARG A 125 -7.97 -9.54 -10.71
C ARG A 125 -6.49 -9.82 -10.86
N ARG A 126 -5.67 -8.90 -10.36
CA ARG A 126 -4.22 -9.06 -10.31
C ARG A 126 -3.80 -9.42 -8.89
N TYR A 127 -3.34 -10.66 -8.73
CA TYR A 127 -2.79 -11.16 -7.48
C TYR A 127 -1.30 -10.82 -7.44
N ARG A 128 -0.84 -10.29 -6.31
CA ARG A 128 0.58 -10.10 -6.07
C ARG A 128 0.96 -10.60 -4.71
N GLU A 129 2.06 -11.33 -4.67
CA GLU A 129 2.76 -11.63 -3.42
C GLU A 129 3.88 -10.61 -3.26
N GLU A 130 3.81 -9.84 -2.17
CA GLU A 130 4.76 -8.77 -1.88
C GLU A 130 5.37 -8.97 -0.49
N PHE A 131 6.65 -8.64 -0.32
CA PHE A 131 7.30 -8.59 0.97
C PHE A 131 7.19 -7.18 1.55
N ALA A 132 6.45 -7.04 2.64
CA ALA A 132 6.22 -5.80 3.34
C ALA A 132 7.15 -5.65 4.55
N LEU A 133 7.70 -4.45 4.72
CA LEU A 133 8.39 -4.02 5.94
C LEU A 133 7.65 -2.81 6.51
N ALA A 134 7.19 -2.92 7.75
CA ALA A 134 6.38 -1.89 8.42
C ALA A 134 5.18 -1.42 7.58
N GLY A 135 4.50 -2.36 6.91
CA GLY A 135 3.37 -2.08 6.02
C GLY A 135 3.72 -1.53 4.64
N VAL A 136 5.01 -1.27 4.35
CA VAL A 136 5.46 -0.79 3.03
C VAL A 136 5.93 -1.96 2.19
N PRO A 137 5.31 -2.23 1.03
CA PRO A 137 5.78 -3.28 0.12
C PRO A 137 7.12 -2.89 -0.49
N VAL A 138 8.16 -3.67 -0.19
CA VAL A 138 9.54 -3.43 -0.62
C VAL A 138 9.85 -4.18 -1.91
N TYR A 139 9.33 -5.41 -2.03
CA TYR A 139 9.62 -6.30 -3.14
C TYR A 139 8.36 -7.08 -3.54
N THR A 140 8.15 -7.28 -4.84
CA THR A 140 7.07 -8.14 -5.36
C THR A 140 7.71 -9.44 -5.82
N THR A 141 7.32 -10.57 -5.24
CA THR A 141 7.85 -11.90 -5.56
C THR A 141 7.16 -12.48 -6.78
N ASP A 142 5.83 -12.50 -6.76
CA ASP A 142 5.01 -13.15 -7.78
C ASP A 142 3.83 -12.28 -8.20
N VAL A 143 3.41 -12.44 -9.45
CA VAL A 143 2.27 -11.74 -10.04
C VAL A 143 1.43 -12.72 -10.86
N GLY A 144 0.16 -12.86 -10.51
CA GLY A 144 -0.84 -13.63 -11.24
C GLY A 144 -1.98 -12.75 -11.75
N TYR A 145 -2.64 -13.20 -12.82
CA TYR A 145 -3.78 -12.50 -13.41
C TYR A 145 -4.92 -13.50 -13.64
N ASN A 146 -6.10 -13.17 -13.14
CA ASN A 146 -7.34 -13.87 -13.48
C ASN A 146 -8.26 -12.89 -14.20
N HIS A 147 -8.83 -13.35 -15.31
CA HIS A 147 -9.74 -12.57 -16.13
C HIS A 147 -11.16 -13.13 -16.00
N TYR A 148 -12.12 -12.25 -15.80
CA TYR A 148 -13.53 -12.58 -15.64
C TYR A 148 -14.37 -11.79 -16.64
N CYS A 149 -15.35 -12.43 -17.27
CA CYS A 149 -16.37 -11.69 -18.02
C CYS A 149 -17.26 -10.89 -17.05
N LEU A 150 -18.00 -9.92 -17.57
CA LEU A 150 -18.89 -9.07 -16.78
C LEU A 150 -19.88 -9.89 -15.91
N GLU A 151 -20.49 -10.92 -16.49
CA GLU A 151 -21.48 -11.76 -15.80
C GLU A 151 -20.88 -12.49 -14.59
N CYS A 152 -19.79 -13.24 -14.80
CA CYS A 152 -19.13 -13.97 -13.71
C CYS A 152 -18.52 -13.02 -12.67
N ALA A 153 -18.04 -11.85 -13.08
CA ALA A 153 -17.52 -10.86 -12.14
C ALA A 153 -18.63 -10.33 -11.21
N ILE A 154 -19.80 -9.99 -11.75
CA ILE A 154 -20.95 -9.49 -10.97
C ILE A 154 -21.42 -10.55 -9.97
N GLU A 155 -21.54 -11.81 -10.42
CA GLU A 155 -21.99 -12.92 -9.57
C GLU A 155 -21.05 -13.14 -8.37
N GLU A 156 -19.73 -13.10 -8.59
CA GLU A 156 -18.73 -13.21 -7.52
C GLU A 156 -18.79 -12.03 -6.54
N PHE A 157 -18.96 -10.78 -7.03
CA PHE A 157 -19.08 -9.60 -6.17
C PHE A 157 -20.37 -9.59 -5.34
N LEU A 158 -21.48 -10.06 -5.91
CA LEU A 158 -22.75 -10.15 -5.19
C LEU A 158 -22.70 -11.25 -4.12
N GLY A 159 -22.07 -12.39 -4.41
CA GLY A 159 -21.84 -13.45 -3.43
C GLY A 159 -21.02 -12.99 -2.22
N GLU A 160 -19.96 -12.22 -2.44
CA GLU A 160 -19.08 -11.75 -1.36
C GLU A 160 -19.75 -10.71 -0.42
N ARG A 161 -20.70 -9.89 -0.94
CA ARG A 161 -21.46 -8.96 -0.09
C ARG A 161 -22.39 -9.69 0.88
N VAL A 162 -23.06 -10.74 0.42
CA VAL A 162 -24.03 -11.51 1.23
C VAL A 162 -23.32 -12.22 2.39
N GLU A 163 -22.12 -12.75 2.18
CA GLU A 163 -21.32 -13.36 3.26
C GLU A 163 -20.81 -12.33 4.28
N SER A 164 -20.45 -11.13 3.85
CA SER A 164 -19.95 -10.05 4.72
C SER A 164 -21.04 -9.46 5.63
N GLU A 165 -22.28 -9.29 5.12
CA GLU A 165 -23.43 -8.85 5.92
C GLU A 165 -23.81 -9.90 6.96
N THR A 166 -23.81 -11.18 6.60
CA THR A 166 -24.12 -12.29 7.52
C THR A 166 -23.11 -12.40 8.68
N ARG A 167 -21.84 -12.03 8.44
CA ARG A 167 -20.78 -12.03 9.47
C ARG A 167 -20.86 -10.84 10.42
N THR A 168 -21.51 -9.75 10.02
CA THR A 168 -21.69 -8.56 10.85
C THR A 168 -22.94 -8.68 11.73
N GLU A 169 -23.97 -9.38 11.26
CA GLU A 169 -25.23 -9.58 12.00
C GLU A 169 -25.13 -10.65 13.12
N SER A 170 -24.04 -11.42 13.18
CA SER A 170 -23.85 -12.51 14.15
C SER A 170 -23.11 -12.10 15.44
N VAL A 171 -22.86 -10.79 15.67
CA VAL A 171 -22.22 -10.28 16.91
C VAL A 171 -23.18 -9.58 17.88
N GLU A 172 -24.44 -9.35 17.51
CA GLU A 172 -25.41 -8.72 18.41
C GLU A 172 -26.59 -9.65 18.68
N ILE A 173 -26.53 -10.33 19.85
CA ILE A 173 -27.61 -10.69 20.79
C ILE A 173 -27.02 -11.79 21.69
N THR A 174 -26.35 -11.38 22.77
CA THR A 174 -26.41 -12.17 24.01
C THR A 174 -27.47 -11.51 24.88
N ASP A 175 -28.63 -12.16 24.82
CA ASP A 175 -29.79 -11.95 25.67
C ASP A 175 -29.37 -12.16 27.14
N ARG A 176 -29.59 -11.11 27.95
CA ARG A 176 -30.25 -11.17 29.26
C ARG A 176 -29.72 -12.17 30.30
N ASP A 177 -28.99 -11.63 31.27
CA ASP A 177 -29.02 -12.11 32.66
C ASP A 177 -28.99 -10.90 33.63
N ASP A 178 -30.17 -10.48 34.09
CA ASP A 178 -30.33 -9.76 35.36
C ASP A 178 -30.99 -10.70 36.36
N PRO A 179 -30.28 -11.06 37.45
CA PRO A 179 -30.96 -11.48 38.66
C PRO A 179 -30.38 -10.77 39.88
N THR A 180 -30.66 -9.47 40.04
CA THR A 180 -30.39 -8.76 41.30
C THR A 180 -31.65 -8.19 41.94
N SER A 181 -32.62 -9.05 42.29
CA SER A 181 -33.64 -8.69 43.30
C SER A 181 -34.27 -9.91 43.99
N ALA A 182 -33.46 -10.72 44.66
CA ALA A 182 -33.97 -11.68 45.63
C ALA A 182 -34.27 -11.00 46.98
N ARG A 183 -35.57 -10.83 47.26
CA ARG A 183 -36.22 -10.86 48.57
C ARG A 183 -35.82 -9.79 49.61
N ALA A 184 -36.66 -8.75 49.69
CA ALA A 184 -37.03 -8.13 50.95
C ALA A 184 -38.56 -7.99 51.05
N ARG A 185 -39.10 -8.36 52.23
CA ARG A 185 -40.49 -8.23 52.72
C ARG A 185 -41.46 -9.32 52.21
N SER A 186 -42.28 -10.00 53.00
CA SER A 186 -42.67 -9.88 54.42
C SER A 186 -43.67 -11.02 54.73
N VAL A 187 -44.01 -11.23 56.01
CA VAL A 187 -45.22 -11.91 56.57
C VAL A 187 -45.06 -13.44 56.78
N GLU A 188 -45.44 -14.11 57.87
CA GLU A 188 -45.82 -13.85 59.28
C GLU A 188 -46.14 -15.24 59.88
N ARG A 189 -45.81 -15.46 61.16
CA ARG A 189 -46.37 -16.44 62.13
C ARG A 189 -45.43 -17.50 62.71
N GLU A 190 -45.39 -17.40 64.03
CA GLU A 190 -45.19 -18.43 65.09
C GLU A 190 -43.78 -18.99 65.31
#